data_AF-A0A2N2YE30-F1
#
_entry.id   AF-A0A2N2YE30-F1
#
_cell.length_a   1.000
_cell.length_b   1.000
_cell.length_c   1.000
_cell.angle_alpha   90.00
_cell.angle_beta   90.00
_cell.angle_gamma   90.00
#
_symmetry.space_group_name_H-M   'P 1'
#
loop_
_entity.id
_entity.type
_entity.pdbx_description
1 polymer ?
#
loop_
_entity_poly.entity_id
_entity_poly.type
_entity_poly.pdbx_seq_one_letter_code
_entity_poly.pdbx_strand_id
1 'polypeptide(L)'
;EQKDLLKPLFEEMVDRTSFHVQFESMSETDQPVVITQSEFMRRYKEMSQLGGGGMGFMGSMPDSYNIVVNANHPLIGRINNEPVEENKKQVVKQLTDLALLSQGLLKGAALTEFIKRSVDLID
;
A
#
# COMPACT_ATOMS: atom_id res chain seq x y z
N GLU A 1 10.24 -17.86 9.55
CA GLU A 1 9.39 -17.18 8.55
C GLU A 1 9.62 -15.68 8.67
N GLN A 2 10.14 -15.05 7.61
CA GLN A 2 10.64 -13.66 7.64
C GLN A 2 9.58 -12.63 7.22
N LYS A 3 8.46 -13.10 6.65
CA LYS A 3 7.39 -12.26 6.09
C LYS A 3 6.51 -11.61 7.17
N ASP A 4 6.49 -12.18 8.38
CA ASP A 4 5.55 -11.76 9.44
C ASP A 4 6.00 -10.52 10.23
N LEU A 5 7.28 -10.15 10.20
CA LEU A 5 7.80 -8.99 10.95
C LEU A 5 7.53 -7.65 10.26
N LEU A 6 7.47 -7.63 8.93
CA LEU A 6 7.23 -6.39 8.17
C LEU A 6 5.74 -6.08 8.03
N LYS A 7 4.88 -7.11 8.00
CA LYS A 7 3.43 -6.96 7.87
C LYS A 7 2.83 -5.96 8.88
N PRO A 8 3.06 -6.06 10.20
CA PRO A 8 2.48 -5.12 11.15
C PRO A 8 2.99 -3.69 10.95
N LEU A 9 4.24 -3.50 10.50
CA LEU A 9 4.79 -2.18 10.20
C LEU A 9 4.04 -1.52 9.04
N PHE A 10 3.78 -2.25 7.95
CA PHE A 10 2.99 -1.72 6.83
C PHE A 10 1.54 -1.43 7.26
N GLU A 11 0.93 -2.31 8.07
CA GLU A 11 -0.42 -2.11 8.59
C GLU A 11 -0.56 -0.96 9.61
N GLU A 12 0.55 -0.50 10.21
CA GLU A 12 0.58 0.71 11.04
C GLU A 12 0.62 2.01 10.20
N MET A 13 1.13 1.94 8.97
CA MET A 13 1.30 3.12 8.11
C MET A 13 0.06 3.50 7.31
N VAL A 14 -0.98 2.65 7.33
CA VAL A 14 -2.22 2.78 6.54
C VAL A 14 -3.47 2.47 7.35
N ASP A 15 -4.61 2.91 6.84
CA ASP A 15 -5.91 2.55 7.38
C ASP A 15 -6.26 1.10 7.06
N ARG A 16 -6.26 0.24 8.09
CA ARG A 16 -6.56 -1.20 7.98
C ARG A 16 -7.99 -1.51 7.52
N THR A 17 -8.90 -0.54 7.55
CA THR A 17 -10.27 -0.74 7.03
C THR A 17 -10.34 -0.61 5.52
N SER A 18 -9.49 0.22 4.92
CA SER A 18 -9.46 0.48 3.47
C SER A 18 -8.33 -0.29 2.77
N PHE A 19 -7.24 -0.61 3.48
CA PHE A 19 -6.04 -1.22 2.91
C PHE A 19 -5.73 -2.58 3.54
N HIS A 20 -5.48 -3.57 2.70
CA HIS A 20 -5.11 -4.93 3.11
C HIS A 20 -3.67 -5.24 2.68
N VAL A 21 -2.79 -5.58 3.62
CA VAL A 21 -1.38 -5.86 3.31
C VAL A 21 -1.20 -7.33 2.95
N GLN A 22 -0.59 -7.59 1.78
CA GLN A 22 -0.26 -8.92 1.30
C GLN A 22 1.19 -8.96 0.79
N PHE A 23 1.85 -10.11 0.96
CA PHE A 23 3.21 -10.34 0.48
C PHE A 23 3.15 -11.26 -0.73
N GLU A 24 3.73 -10.80 -1.83
CA GLU A 24 3.83 -11.58 -3.06
C GLU A 24 5.28 -11.72 -3.49
N SER A 25 5.54 -12.78 -4.25
CA SER A 25 6.84 -13.02 -4.86
C SER A 25 6.76 -12.56 -6.30
N MET A 26 7.23 -11.35 -6.58
CA MET A 26 7.25 -10.74 -7.91
C MET A 26 8.68 -10.72 -8.47
N SER A 27 8.92 -10.08 -9.62
CA SER A 27 10.29 -9.91 -10.14
C SER A 27 11.11 -9.04 -9.19
N GLU A 28 12.41 -9.30 -9.06
CA GLU A 28 13.32 -8.47 -8.26
C GLU A 28 13.44 -7.04 -8.80
N THR A 29 13.09 -6.83 -10.07
CA THR A 29 13.09 -5.52 -10.75
C THR A 29 11.78 -4.75 -10.60
N ASP A 30 10.72 -5.39 -10.11
CA ASP A 30 9.43 -4.74 -9.92
C ASP A 30 9.46 -3.83 -8.69
N GLN A 31 8.52 -2.90 -8.60
CA GLN A 31 8.45 -2.00 -7.45
C GLN A 31 8.38 -2.77 -6.12
N PRO A 32 9.05 -2.30 -5.05
CA PRO A 32 9.06 -2.96 -3.75
C PRO A 32 7.67 -3.03 -3.10
N VAL A 33 6.81 -2.05 -3.38
CA VAL A 33 5.44 -1.96 -2.86
C VAL A 33 4.54 -1.43 -3.98
N VAL A 34 3.42 -2.10 -4.20
CA VAL A 34 2.41 -1.72 -5.20
C VAL A 34 1.04 -1.73 -4.57
N ILE A 35 0.16 -0.81 -4.95
CA ILE A 35 -1.23 -0.81 -4.53
C ILE A 35 -2.11 -1.24 -5.70
N THR A 36 -2.97 -2.22 -5.45
CA THR A 36 -3.95 -2.71 -6.42
C THR A 36 -5.36 -2.53 -5.86
N GLN A 37 -6.35 -2.31 -6.72
CA GLN A 37 -7.74 -2.34 -6.29
C GLN A 37 -8.15 -3.80 -6.09
N SER A 38 -8.94 -4.07 -5.05
CA SER A 38 -9.44 -5.42 -4.82
C SER A 38 -10.20 -5.93 -6.05
N GLU A 39 -9.73 -7.05 -6.63
CA GLU A 39 -10.37 -7.76 -7.74
C GLU A 39 -11.85 -8.03 -7.46
N PHE A 40 -12.20 -8.24 -6.18
CA PHE A 40 -13.58 -8.36 -5.73
C PHE A 40 -14.38 -7.10 -6.03
N MET A 41 -13.88 -5.92 -5.66
CA MET A 41 -14.58 -4.66 -5.92
C MET A 41 -14.64 -4.36 -7.41
N ARG A 42 -13.60 -4.69 -8.20
CA ARG A 42 -13.68 -4.55 -9.65
C ARG A 42 -14.76 -5.46 -10.24
N ARG A 43 -14.76 -6.76 -9.92
CA ARG A 43 -15.77 -7.73 -10.39
C ARG A 43 -17.16 -7.42 -9.88
N TYR A 44 -17.29 -6.97 -8.63
CA TYR A 44 -18.56 -6.55 -8.05
C TYR A 44 -19.07 -5.28 -8.73
N LYS A 45 -18.19 -4.31 -9.03
CA LYS A 45 -18.54 -3.11 -9.82
C LYS A 45 -19.01 -3.51 -11.22
N GLU A 46 -18.31 -4.42 -11.90
CA GLU A 46 -18.70 -4.97 -13.20
C GLU A 46 -20.06 -5.69 -13.15
N MET A 47 -20.29 -6.56 -12.15
CA MET A 47 -21.56 -7.28 -11.99
C MET A 47 -22.73 -6.38 -11.58
N SER A 48 -22.51 -5.38 -10.72
CA SER A 48 -23.54 -4.42 -10.30
C SER A 48 -23.98 -3.51 -11.46
N GLN A 49 -23.04 -3.12 -12.33
CA GLN A 49 -23.34 -2.32 -13.53
C GLN A 49 -24.14 -3.09 -14.58
N LEU A 50 -23.94 -4.42 -14.70
CA LEU A 50 -24.69 -5.28 -15.62
C LEU A 50 -26.04 -5.76 -15.03
N GLY A 51 -26.20 -5.77 -13.70
CA GLY A 51 -27.34 -6.33 -12.98
C GLY A 51 -28.51 -5.39 -12.68
N GLY A 52 -28.48 -4.13 -13.14
CA GLY A 52 -29.64 -3.22 -13.20
C GLY A 52 -30.35 -2.81 -11.89
N GLY A 53 -29.93 -3.29 -10.70
CA GLY A 53 -30.71 -3.14 -9.46
C GLY A 53 -30.00 -2.54 -8.24
N GLY A 54 -28.77 -2.05 -8.36
CA GLY A 54 -27.91 -1.76 -7.19
C GLY A 54 -27.41 -0.32 -7.01
N MET A 55 -27.83 0.65 -7.83
CA MET A 55 -27.26 2.01 -7.86
C MET A 55 -27.32 2.78 -6.53
N GLY A 56 -28.20 2.39 -5.59
CA GLY A 56 -28.31 3.01 -4.26
C GLY A 56 -27.26 2.55 -3.24
N PHE A 57 -26.67 1.35 -3.40
CA PHE A 57 -25.72 0.77 -2.43
C PHE A 57 -24.25 0.98 -2.84
N MET A 58 -24.02 1.43 -4.06
CA MET A 58 -22.71 1.50 -4.71
C MET A 58 -21.92 2.77 -4.35
N GLY A 59 -22.60 3.85 -3.94
CA GLY A 59 -21.96 5.08 -3.47
C GLY A 59 -21.53 5.07 -2.00
N SER A 60 -21.95 4.05 -1.24
CA SER A 60 -21.74 3.94 0.22
C SER A 60 -20.75 2.84 0.62
N MET A 61 -20.19 2.10 -0.34
CA MET A 61 -19.25 1.03 -0.05
C MET A 61 -17.81 1.61 -0.05
N PRO A 62 -17.05 1.48 1.04
CA PRO A 62 -15.68 1.97 1.10
C PRO A 62 -14.83 1.32 0.00
N ASP A 63 -13.96 2.11 -0.64
CA ASP A 63 -12.97 1.52 -1.55
C ASP A 63 -12.02 0.62 -0.76
N SER A 64 -11.76 -0.58 -1.30
CA SER A 64 -10.84 -1.55 -0.71
C SER A 64 -9.65 -1.77 -1.64
N TYR A 65 -8.46 -1.61 -1.08
CA TYR A 65 -7.17 -1.68 -1.77
C TYR A 65 -6.29 -2.76 -1.15
N ASN A 66 -5.49 -3.41 -1.99
CA ASN A 66 -4.46 -4.34 -1.55
C ASN A 66 -3.09 -3.67 -1.68
N ILE A 67 -2.33 -3.65 -0.59
CA ILE A 67 -0.92 -3.25 -0.59
C ILE A 67 -0.10 -4.53 -0.77
N VAL A 68 0.47 -4.67 -1.95
CA VAL A 68 1.31 -5.81 -2.34
C VAL A 68 2.77 -5.46 -2.06
N VAL A 69 3.38 -6.15 -1.11
CA VAL A 69 4.80 -6.00 -0.78
C VAL A 69 5.58 -7.11 -1.50
N ASN A 70 6.53 -6.70 -2.35
CA ASN A 70 7.35 -7.63 -3.12
C ASN A 70 8.47 -8.22 -2.26
N ALA A 71 8.28 -9.46 -1.81
CA ALA A 71 9.22 -10.15 -0.93
C ALA A 71 10.58 -10.44 -1.60
N ASN A 72 10.64 -10.45 -2.95
CA ASN A 72 11.88 -10.70 -3.70
C ASN A 72 12.69 -9.43 -3.95
N HIS A 73 12.13 -8.23 -3.74
CA HIS A 73 12.84 -7.00 -4.06
C HIS A 73 14.05 -6.80 -3.10
N PRO A 74 15.27 -6.50 -3.62
CA PRO A 74 16.48 -6.40 -2.80
C PRO A 74 16.39 -5.39 -1.65
N LEU A 75 15.59 -4.33 -1.81
CA LEU A 75 15.35 -3.32 -0.77
C LEU A 75 14.49 -3.87 0.38
N ILE A 76 13.48 -4.69 0.10
CA ILE A 76 12.65 -5.33 1.12
C ILE A 76 13.49 -6.37 1.89
N GLY A 77 14.33 -7.12 1.19
CA GLY A 77 15.30 -8.03 1.82
C GLY A 77 16.27 -7.32 2.76
N ARG A 78 16.79 -6.15 2.36
CA ARG A 78 17.65 -5.31 3.22
C ARG A 78 16.93 -4.84 4.48
N ILE A 79 15.75 -4.24 4.32
CA ILE A 79 14.92 -3.78 5.44
C ILE A 79 14.59 -4.92 6.39
N ASN A 80 14.35 -6.13 5.88
CA ASN A 80 14.03 -7.28 6.71
C ASN A 80 15.18 -7.69 7.65
N ASN A 81 16.43 -7.54 7.20
CA ASN A 81 17.62 -7.91 7.97
C ASN A 81 18.04 -6.85 8.99
N GLU A 82 17.48 -5.65 8.91
CA GLU A 82 17.71 -4.58 9.88
C GLU A 82 16.80 -4.70 11.10
N PRO A 83 17.30 -4.39 12.32
CA PRO A 83 16.47 -4.31 13.51
C PRO A 83 15.36 -3.27 13.33
N VAL A 84 14.24 -3.45 14.06
CA VAL A 84 13.12 -2.50 14.03
C VAL A 84 13.54 -1.25 14.81
N GLU A 85 14.12 -0.30 14.08
CA GLU A 85 14.48 1.04 14.56
C GLU A 85 13.61 2.11 13.87
N GLU A 86 13.72 3.35 14.34
CA GLU A 86 13.00 4.50 13.77
C GLU A 86 13.27 4.63 12.26
N ASN A 87 14.52 4.39 11.83
CA ASN A 87 14.91 4.42 10.42
C ASN A 87 14.13 3.39 9.58
N LYS A 88 13.93 2.17 10.09
CA LYS A 88 13.15 1.13 9.38
C LYS A 88 11.69 1.54 9.20
N LYS A 89 11.09 2.16 10.21
CA LYS A 89 9.73 2.70 10.12
C LYS A 89 9.62 3.82 9.10
N GLN A 90 10.59 4.74 9.08
CA GLN A 90 10.62 5.82 8.10
C GLN A 90 10.73 5.30 6.65
N VAL A 91 11.59 4.31 6.42
CA VAL A 91 11.72 3.68 5.09
C VAL A 91 10.43 2.98 4.68
N VAL A 92 9.82 2.19 5.56
CA VAL A 92 8.53 1.53 5.30
C VAL A 92 7.44 2.55 4.98
N LYS A 93 7.37 3.65 5.74
CA LYS A 93 6.44 4.75 5.49
C LYS A 93 6.67 5.41 4.13
N GLN A 94 7.93 5.67 3.77
CA GLN A 94 8.30 6.25 2.49
C GLN A 94 7.88 5.35 1.32
N LEU A 95 8.13 4.04 1.40
CA LEU A 95 7.70 3.07 0.38
C LEU A 95 6.17 3.00 0.24
N THR A 96 5.47 3.06 1.37
CA THR A 96 4.01 3.05 1.42
C THR A 96 3.43 4.29 0.76
N ASP A 97 3.97 5.47 1.10
CA ASP A 97 3.51 6.74 0.54
C ASP A 97 3.86 6.86 -0.95
N LEU A 98 4.98 6.29 -1.42
CA LEU A 98 5.28 6.17 -2.85
C LEU A 98 4.24 5.31 -3.59
N ALA A 99 3.81 4.20 -3.00
CA ALA A 99 2.80 3.35 -3.60
C ALA A 99 1.41 4.00 -3.60
N LEU A 100 1.07 4.78 -2.56
CA LEU A 100 -0.14 5.61 -2.52
C LEU A 100 -0.08 6.73 -3.56
N LEU A 101 1.10 7.36 -3.72
CA LEU A 101 1.32 8.42 -4.70
C LEU A 101 1.17 7.89 -6.12
N SER A 102 1.72 6.72 -6.43
CA SER A 102 1.65 6.12 -7.78
C SER A 102 0.21 5.79 -8.20
N GLN A 103 -0.67 5.49 -7.25
CA GLN A 103 -2.11 5.30 -7.48
C GLN A 103 -2.93 6.59 -7.33
N GLY A 104 -2.29 7.74 -7.09
CA GLY A 104 -2.96 9.01 -6.87
C GLY A 104 -3.84 9.05 -5.63
N LEU A 105 -3.57 8.19 -4.64
CA LEU A 105 -4.29 8.09 -3.37
C LEU A 105 -3.68 9.00 -2.29
N LEU A 106 -2.42 9.40 -2.43
CA LEU A 106 -1.76 10.31 -1.49
C LEU A 106 -2.14 11.77 -1.78
N LYS A 107 -2.95 12.38 -0.89
CA LYS A 107 -3.50 13.74 -1.08
C LYS A 107 -3.53 14.56 0.21
N GLY A 108 -3.75 15.86 0.07
CA GLY A 108 -3.96 16.78 1.18
C GLY A 108 -2.76 16.86 2.12
N ALA A 109 -3.02 16.84 3.43
CA ALA A 109 -1.98 16.93 4.46
C ALA A 109 -0.93 15.82 4.35
N ALA A 110 -1.35 14.59 4.02
CA ALA A 110 -0.44 13.45 3.88
C ALA A 110 0.55 13.63 2.71
N LEU A 111 0.12 14.25 1.61
CA LEU A 111 1.00 14.57 0.49
C LEU A 111 2.01 15.65 0.88
N THR A 112 1.58 16.70 1.58
CA THR A 112 2.49 17.76 2.06
C THR A 112 3.54 17.21 3.03
N GLU A 113 3.13 16.34 3.95
CA GLU A 113 4.04 15.69 4.89
C GLU A 113 5.05 14.77 4.18
N PHE A 114 4.58 13.99 3.20
CA PHE A 114 5.44 13.17 2.35
C PHE A 114 6.47 14.00 1.58
N ILE A 115 6.05 15.11 0.96
CA ILE A 115 6.97 16.01 0.23
C ILE A 115 8.01 16.57 1.19
N LYS A 116 7.60 17.08 2.35
CA LYS A 116 8.52 17.63 3.35
C LYS A 116 9.57 16.60 3.77
N ARG A 117 9.14 15.40 4.16
CA ARG A 117 10.07 14.31 4.52
C ARG A 117 10.97 13.92 3.35
N SER A 118 10.47 13.92 2.13
CA SER A 118 11.28 13.58 0.95
C SER A 118 12.36 14.62 0.68
N VAL A 119 12.09 15.89 0.97
CA VAL A 119 13.11 16.96 0.91
C VAL A 119 14.12 16.81 2.06
N ASP A 120 13.65 16.59 3.29
CA ASP A 120 14.49 16.41 4.47
C ASP A 120 15.43 15.17 4.37
N LEU A 121 15.12 14.19 3.50
CA LEU A 121 15.96 13.01 3.22
C LEU A 121 17.05 13.27 2.17
N ILE A 122 16.92 14.35 1.38
CA ILE A 122 17.90 14.73 0.36
C ILE A 122 18.92 15.72 0.93
N ASP A 123 18.50 16.59 1.85
CA ASP A 123 19.36 17.51 2.61
C ASP A 123 20.24 16.76 3.65
#